data_AF-A0A7V9IHJ3-F1
#
_entry.id   AF-A0A7V9IHJ3-F1
#
_cell.length_a   1.000
_cell.length_b   1.000
_cell.length_c   1.000
_cell.angle_alpha   90.00
_cell.angle_beta   90.00
_cell.angle_gamma   90.00
#
_symmetry.space_group_name_H-M   'P 1'
#
loop_
_entity.id
_entity.type
_entity.pdbx_description
1 polymer ?
#
loop_
_entity_poly.entity_id
_entity_poly.type
_entity_poly.pdbx_seq_one_letter_code
_entity_poly.pdbx_strand_id
1 'polypeptide(L)'
;MSVVGDLELALDAYPLLLTVEEAAEVLRISRSLAYELAHRYETTDGTDGITVMRVGSCLRVPRWALAELLATGRVVRLADALEN
;
A
#
# COMPACT_ATOMS: atom_id res chain seq x y z
N MET A 1 -24.31 -0.28 3.67
CA MET A 1 -22.94 0.26 3.66
C MET A 1 -22.04 -0.81 3.09
N SER A 2 -21.31 -0.52 2.02
CA SER A 2 -20.32 -1.45 1.46
C SER A 2 -19.02 -1.31 2.27
N VAL A 3 -18.41 -2.43 2.65
CA VAL A 3 -17.12 -2.47 3.38
C VAL A 3 -16.04 -1.66 2.67
N VAL A 4 -16.09 -1.60 1.34
CA VAL A 4 -15.17 -0.81 0.51
C VAL A 4 -15.35 0.70 0.73
N GLY A 5 -16.59 1.17 0.84
CA GLY A 5 -16.88 2.60 1.07
C GLY A 5 -16.47 3.06 2.47
N ASP A 6 -16.60 2.19 3.48
CA ASP A 6 -16.15 2.50 4.85
C ASP A 6 -14.61 2.56 4.93
N LEU A 7 -13.91 1.76 4.12
CA LEU A 7 -12.46 1.77 4.02
C LEU A 7 -11.93 3.01 3.29
N GLU A 8 -12.60 3.44 2.21
CA GLU A 8 -12.27 4.69 1.51
C GLU A 8 -12.38 5.89 2.46
N LEU A 9 -13.47 5.97 3.24
CA LEU A 9 -13.68 6.99 4.28
C LEU A 9 -12.59 6.97 5.36
N ALA A 10 -12.15 5.78 5.79
CA ALA A 10 -11.09 5.65 6.79
C ALA A 10 -9.72 6.13 6.26
N LEU A 11 -9.47 5.98 4.96
CA LEU A 11 -8.21 6.37 4.34
C LEU A 11 -8.22 7.79 3.77
N ASP A 12 -9.37 8.46 3.65
CA ASP A 12 -9.48 9.84 3.14
C ASP A 12 -8.73 10.89 4.00
N ALA A 13 -8.39 10.54 5.25
CA ALA A 13 -7.50 11.35 6.08
C ALA A 13 -6.03 11.37 5.58
N TYR A 14 -5.66 10.44 4.69
CA TYR A 14 -4.31 10.33 4.14
C TYR A 14 -4.22 10.86 2.69
N PRO A 15 -3.05 11.37 2.27
CA PRO A 15 -2.81 11.72 0.87
C PRO A 15 -2.95 10.54 -0.08
N LEU A 16 -3.02 10.79 -1.39
CA LEU A 16 -3.06 9.73 -2.40
C LEU A 16 -1.84 8.79 -2.37
N LEU A 17 -0.70 9.30 -1.87
CA LEU A 17 0.54 8.58 -1.69
C LEU A 17 0.99 8.72 -0.24
N LEU A 18 1.00 7.61 0.49
CA LEU A 18 1.48 7.54 1.86
C LEU A 18 2.99 7.29 1.86
N THR A 19 3.66 7.71 2.92
CA THR A 19 4.96 7.18 3.30
C THR A 19 4.82 5.74 3.80
N VAL A 20 5.94 5.00 3.85
CA VAL A 20 5.94 3.64 4.44
C VAL A 20 5.55 3.69 5.93
N GLU A 21 5.86 4.78 6.63
CA GLU A 21 5.53 4.95 8.05
C GLU A 21 4.05 5.19 8.27
N GLU A 22 3.42 6.06 7.48
CA GLU A 22 1.96 6.25 7.51
C GLU A 22 1.22 4.95 7.15
N ALA A 23 1.72 4.18 6.17
CA ALA A 23 1.15 2.87 5.87
C ALA A 23 1.30 1.88 7.03
N ALA A 24 2.41 1.93 7.78
CA ALA A 24 2.59 1.12 8.98
C ALA A 24 1.56 1.44 10.06
N GLU A 25 1.24 2.73 10.25
CA GLU A 25 0.20 3.19 11.17
C GLU A 25 -1.18 2.66 10.78
N VAL A 26 -1.53 2.78 9.48
CA VAL A 26 -2.79 2.25 8.93
C VAL A 26 -2.91 0.74 9.14
N LEU A 27 -1.86 -0.02 8.82
CA LEU A 27 -1.81 -1.48 8.95
C LEU A 27 -1.64 -1.94 10.41
N ARG A 28 -1.37 -1.02 11.33
CA ARG A 28 -1.06 -1.28 12.75
C ARG A 28 0.10 -2.26 12.96
N ILE A 29 1.18 -2.06 12.20
CA ILE A 29 2.41 -2.84 12.29
C ILE A 29 3.61 -1.96 12.68
N SER A 30 4.71 -2.58 13.07
CA SER A 30 5.94 -1.84 13.34
C SER A 30 6.49 -1.22 12.04
N ARG A 31 7.17 -0.07 12.17
CA ARG A 31 7.89 0.57 11.05
C ARG A 31 8.88 -0.39 10.39
N SER A 32 9.61 -1.17 11.19
CA SER A 32 10.58 -2.14 10.67
C SER A 32 9.93 -3.19 9.78
N LEU A 33 8.79 -3.77 10.21
CA LEU A 33 8.06 -4.74 9.40
C LEU A 33 7.49 -4.10 8.13
N ALA A 34 7.00 -2.86 8.20
CA ALA A 34 6.53 -2.14 7.02
C ALA A 34 7.63 -1.93 5.97
N TYR A 35 8.84 -1.56 6.40
CA TYR A 35 9.99 -1.43 5.50
C TYR A 35 10.46 -2.78 4.94
N GLU A 36 10.45 -3.86 5.73
CA GLU A 36 10.73 -5.21 5.22
C GLU A 36 9.74 -5.63 4.14
N LEU A 37 8.44 -5.39 4.35
CA LEU A 37 7.40 -5.70 3.39
C LEU A 37 7.48 -4.81 2.14
N ALA A 38 7.85 -3.53 2.27
CA ALA A 38 8.13 -2.66 1.14
C ALA A 38 9.32 -3.16 0.31
N HIS A 39 10.40 -3.57 0.97
CA HIS A 39 11.56 -4.16 0.29
C HIS A 39 11.20 -5.48 -0.40
N ARG A 40 10.35 -6.29 0.24
CA ARG A 40 9.85 -7.53 -0.35
C ARG A 40 9.08 -7.27 -1.65
N TYR A 41 8.24 -6.24 -1.68
CA TYR A 41 7.54 -5.84 -2.90
C TYR A 41 8.49 -5.52 -4.04
N GLU A 42 9.54 -4.75 -3.78
CA GLU A 42 10.53 -4.44 -4.83
C GLU A 42 11.32 -5.67 -5.30
N THR A 43 11.69 -6.55 -4.38
CA THR A 43 12.53 -7.73 -4.68
C THR A 43 11.77 -8.88 -5.30
N THR A 44 10.45 -8.91 -5.14
CA THR A 44 9.55 -9.93 -5.71
C THR A 44 8.80 -9.43 -6.95
N ASP A 45 9.25 -8.32 -7.53
CA ASP A 45 8.62 -7.68 -8.69
C ASP A 45 7.12 -7.43 -8.48
N GLY A 46 6.78 -7.01 -7.26
CA GLY A 46 5.45 -6.61 -6.84
C GLY A 46 4.47 -7.75 -6.51
N THR A 47 4.96 -8.97 -6.28
CA THR A 47 4.09 -10.15 -6.01
C THR A 47 3.87 -10.45 -4.53
N ASP A 48 4.67 -9.90 -3.61
CA ASP A 48 4.48 -10.03 -2.15
C ASP A 48 4.87 -8.74 -1.41
N GLY A 49 4.43 -8.55 -0.15
CA GLY A 49 4.78 -7.40 0.67
C GLY A 49 3.75 -6.28 0.71
N ILE A 50 4.20 -5.01 0.77
CA ILE A 50 3.30 -3.85 0.63
C ILE A 50 3.60 -3.13 -0.69
N THR A 51 2.55 -2.79 -1.43
CA THR A 51 2.67 -2.08 -2.70
C THR A 51 3.38 -0.73 -2.51
N VAL A 52 4.54 -0.59 -3.14
CA VAL A 52 5.32 0.66 -3.15
C VAL A 52 5.71 1.08 -4.56
N MET A 53 5.88 2.38 -4.75
CA MET A 53 6.50 2.99 -5.92
C MET A 53 7.63 3.93 -5.50
N ARG A 54 8.64 4.05 -6.36
CA ARG A 54 9.72 5.02 -6.17
C ARG A 54 9.36 6.37 -6.78
N VAL A 55 9.50 7.42 -5.99
CA VAL A 55 9.47 8.81 -6.42
C VAL A 55 10.82 9.42 -6.07
N GLY A 56 11.75 9.38 -7.02
CA GLY A 56 13.17 9.68 -6.75
C GLY A 56 13.77 8.69 -5.73
N SER A 57 14.30 9.21 -4.62
CA SER A 57 14.85 8.40 -3.53
C SER A 57 13.82 7.94 -2.50
N CYS A 58 12.56 8.36 -2.64
CA CYS A 58 11.50 8.08 -1.69
C CYS A 58 10.65 6.88 -2.12
N LEU A 59 10.32 6.01 -1.16
CA LEU A 59 9.24 5.04 -1.30
C LEU A 59 7.90 5.68 -0.93
N ARG A 60 6.88 5.37 -1.71
CA ARG A 60 5.49 5.79 -1.49
C ARG A 60 4.55 4.62 -1.67
N VAL A 61 3.53 4.55 -0.83
CA VAL A 61 2.47 3.54 -0.85
C VAL A 61 1.23 4.18 -1.44
N PRO A 62 0.76 3.72 -2.61
CA PRO A 62 -0.48 4.23 -3.18
C PRO A 62 -1.68 3.91 -2.29
N ARG A 63 -2.47 4.92 -1.92
CA ARG A 63 -3.63 4.77 -1.02
C ARG A 63 -4.63 3.74 -1.52
N TRP A 64 -4.90 3.74 -2.82
CA TRP A 64 -5.83 2.81 -3.45
C TRP A 64 -5.33 1.35 -3.38
N ALA A 65 -4.03 1.11 -3.52
CA ALA A 65 -3.45 -0.24 -3.44
C ALA A 65 -3.45 -0.75 -2.00
N LEU A 66 -3.20 0.14 -1.04
CA LEU A 66 -3.34 -0.17 0.39
C LEU A 66 -4.79 -0.49 0.75
N ALA A 67 -5.76 0.22 0.17
CA ALA A 67 -7.18 -0.09 0.33
C ALA A 67 -7.53 -1.48 -0.23
N GLU A 68 -7.06 -1.84 -1.42
CA GLU A 68 -7.27 -3.18 -1.98
C GLU A 68 -6.67 -4.27 -1.09
N LEU A 69 -5.46 -4.05 -0.57
CA LEU A 69 -4.82 -4.98 0.38
C LEU A 69 -5.65 -5.15 1.65
N LEU A 70 -6.15 -4.06 2.24
CA LEU A 70 -6.98 -4.11 3.44
C LEU A 70 -8.35 -4.77 3.21
N ALA A 71 -8.94 -4.56 2.04
CA ALA A 71 -10.24 -5.12 1.69
C ALA A 71 -10.17 -6.60 1.32
N THR A 72 -9.05 -7.06 0.74
CA THR A 72 -9.00 -8.37 0.06
C THR A 72 -7.86 -9.27 0.51
N GLY A 73 -6.88 -8.73 1.24
CA GLY A 73 -5.64 -9.41 1.59
C GLY A 73 -4.67 -9.60 0.41
N ARG A 74 -4.96 -9.04 -0.76
CA ARG A 74 -4.12 -9.18 -1.96
C ARG A 74 -3.19 -7.99 -2.13
N VAL A 75 -1.93 -8.29 -2.42
CA VAL A 75 -0.94 -7.30 -2.83
C VAL A 75 -1.25 -6.89 -4.27
N VAL A 76 -1.30 -5.57 -4.53
CA VAL A 76 -1.47 -5.08 -5.90
C VAL A 76 -0.12 -4.91 -6.55
N ARG A 77 0.07 -5.58 -7.68
CA ARG A 77 1.22 -5.37 -8.56
C ARG A 77 0.93 -4.19 -9.49
N LEU A 78 1.68 -3.10 -9.32
CA LEU A 78 1.48 -1.86 -10.07
C LEU A 78 1.67 -2.01 -11.58
N ALA A 79 2.51 -2.96 -12.02
CA ALA A 79 2.71 -3.26 -13.43
C ALA A 79 1.40 -3.70 -14.12
N ASP A 80 0.57 -4.46 -13.41
CA ASP A 80 -0.68 -5.01 -13.93
C ASP A 80 -1.84 -4.00 -13.81
N ALA A 81 -1.68 -2.96 -12.97
CA ALA A 81 -2.72 -1.99 -12.69
C ALA A 81 -2.94 -0.95 -13.81
N LEU A 82 -2.02 -0.86 -14.77
CA LEU A 82 -2.08 0.08 -15.90
C LEU A 82 -2.78 -0.51 -17.15
N GLU A 83 -3.18 -1.78 -17.12
CA GLU A 83 -3.78 -2.46 -18.26
C GLU A 83 -5.32 -2.31 -18.36
N ASN A 84 -5.91 -1.42 -17.54
CA ASN A 84 -7.35 -1.09 -17.56
C ASN A 84 -7.65 0.27 -18.18
#